data_AF-A0A6B2FWQ8-F1
#
_entry.id   AF-A0A6B2FWQ8-F1
#
_cell.length_a   1.000
_cell.length_b   1.000
_cell.length_c   1.000
_cell.angle_alpha   90.00
_cell.angle_beta   90.00
_cell.angle_gamma   90.00
#
_symmetry.space_group_name_H-M   'P 1'
#
loop_
_entity.id
_entity.type
_entity.pdbx_description
1 polymer ?
#
loop_
_entity_poly.entity_id
_entity_poly.type
_entity_poly.pdbx_seq_one_letter_code
_entity_poly.pdbx_strand_id
1 'polypeptide(L)'
;NALEKESRDESFKIVAEISSQQLVVLMDHIFTNSITFEPDAIVCFVSRLCEVAKAELFQSDPPRPFTLQKILEVAYYNINRTRIVWNKIWSILSPFLIEVSSFEDEQISLFCIDSIRQLSCKFLERKEFRNFNFQSEFFKPFEHIIIHNRYKSVRELGLRCILNIIHSYGQNIRSGWKIVLNIITHACTFNEPELEEIAFSSLASIVDNCFEPAATCFDDVLQCVVKFSFYANSEKINSRALKLFEVFFQNFCKCENINKLFSSDEFTSYSPEQLRWEFGWKKIILILIRVIQEGNSKNRAEAIYVLFNILKLHAPEFSGQLWRNIFKILHSILHVVEHEGYACVTPSVT
;
A
#
# COMPACT_ATOMS: atom_id res chain seq x y z
N ASN A 1 -61.72 31.09 6.90
CA ASN A 1 -60.66 31.96 6.32
C ASN A 1 -59.23 31.72 6.84
N ALA A 2 -58.87 31.90 8.12
CA ALA A 2 -57.49 31.62 8.58
C ALA A 2 -57.21 30.11 8.72
N LEU A 3 -58.12 29.37 9.37
CA LEU A 3 -58.03 27.92 9.59
C LEU A 3 -58.04 27.09 8.28
N GLU A 4 -58.80 27.51 7.27
CA GLU A 4 -58.80 26.86 5.94
C GLU A 4 -57.54 27.14 5.14
N LYS A 5 -56.84 28.24 5.44
CA LYS A 5 -55.57 28.59 4.80
C LYS A 5 -54.43 27.76 5.39
N GLU A 6 -54.39 27.59 6.71
CA GLU A 6 -53.48 26.67 7.40
C GLU A 6 -53.68 25.21 6.97
N SER A 7 -54.92 24.73 6.92
CA SER A 7 -55.23 23.37 6.45
C SER A 7 -54.79 23.14 4.98
N ARG A 8 -54.96 24.14 4.11
CA ARG A 8 -54.46 24.06 2.73
C ARG A 8 -52.94 24.05 2.67
N ASP A 9 -52.26 24.93 3.41
CA ASP A 9 -50.80 24.99 3.44
C ASP A 9 -50.17 23.71 4.00
N GLU A 10 -50.81 23.09 4.99
CA GLU A 10 -50.41 21.79 5.54
C GLU A 10 -50.62 20.65 4.53
N SER A 11 -51.73 20.67 3.78
CA SER A 11 -51.99 19.74 2.68
C SER A 11 -50.96 19.87 1.54
N PHE A 12 -50.58 21.10 1.19
CA PHE A 12 -49.54 21.36 0.18
C PHE A 12 -48.16 20.89 0.64
N LYS A 13 -47.82 21.05 1.93
CA LYS A 13 -46.59 20.49 2.49
C LYS A 13 -46.58 18.97 2.43
N ILE A 14 -47.67 18.30 2.80
CA ILE A 14 -47.78 16.84 2.74
C ILE A 14 -47.65 16.34 1.30
N VAL A 15 -48.26 17.00 0.32
CA VAL A 15 -48.13 16.62 -1.11
C VAL A 15 -46.71 16.88 -1.63
N ALA A 16 -46.06 17.96 -1.21
CA ALA A 16 -44.66 18.21 -1.54
C ALA A 16 -43.72 17.17 -0.91
N GLU A 17 -44.05 16.70 0.30
CA GLU A 17 -43.30 15.68 1.01
C GLU A 17 -43.52 14.26 0.44
N ILE A 18 -44.75 13.94 0.02
CA ILE A 18 -45.04 12.67 -0.68
C ILE A 18 -44.37 12.66 -2.05
N SER A 19 -44.41 13.77 -2.79
CA SER A 19 -43.75 13.86 -4.10
C SER A 19 -42.23 13.80 -3.97
N SER A 20 -41.64 14.38 -2.90
CA SER A 20 -40.21 14.23 -2.63
C SER A 20 -39.84 12.79 -2.23
N GLN A 21 -40.65 12.11 -1.42
CA GLN A 21 -40.44 10.69 -1.09
C GLN A 21 -40.52 9.78 -2.33
N GLN A 22 -41.52 9.98 -3.19
CA GLN A 22 -41.63 9.23 -4.45
C GLN A 22 -40.42 9.46 -5.36
N LEU A 23 -39.92 10.69 -5.41
CA LEU A 23 -38.75 11.04 -6.22
C LEU A 23 -37.48 10.36 -5.70
N VAL A 24 -37.29 10.30 -4.38
CA VAL A 24 -36.20 9.55 -3.75
C VAL A 24 -36.27 8.06 -4.10
N VAL A 25 -37.47 7.45 -4.01
CA VAL A 25 -37.67 6.03 -4.36
C VAL A 25 -37.35 5.77 -5.84
N LEU A 26 -37.79 6.65 -6.74
CA LEU A 26 -37.49 6.54 -8.17
C LEU A 26 -35.99 6.68 -8.46
N MET A 27 -35.30 7.59 -7.77
CA MET A 27 -33.84 7.72 -7.87
C MET A 27 -33.11 6.46 -7.40
N ASP A 28 -33.50 5.90 -6.26
CA ASP A 28 -32.91 4.66 -5.75
C ASP A 28 -33.14 3.48 -6.69
N HIS A 29 -34.29 3.42 -7.36
CA HIS A 29 -34.54 2.45 -8.43
C HIS A 29 -33.55 2.60 -9.59
N ILE A 30 -33.23 3.83 -10.01
CA ILE A 30 -32.25 4.06 -11.09
C ILE A 30 -30.86 3.59 -10.65
N PHE A 31 -30.42 3.94 -9.44
CA PHE A 31 -29.11 3.54 -8.92
C PHE A 31 -28.99 2.02 -8.76
N THR A 32 -30.02 1.36 -8.22
CA THR A 32 -30.03 -0.09 -8.05
C THR A 32 -30.08 -0.83 -9.40
N ASN A 33 -30.90 -0.35 -10.34
CA ASN A 33 -31.02 -0.94 -11.67
C ASN A 33 -29.83 -0.62 -12.59
N SER A 34 -28.87 0.21 -12.15
CA SER A 34 -27.67 0.53 -12.93
C SER A 34 -26.86 -0.71 -13.35
N ILE A 35 -27.01 -1.84 -12.65
CA ILE A 35 -26.43 -3.14 -13.05
C ILE A 35 -26.92 -3.63 -14.42
N THR A 36 -28.12 -3.23 -14.83
CA THR A 36 -28.74 -3.61 -16.11
C THR A 36 -28.31 -2.71 -17.27
N PHE A 37 -27.66 -1.58 -17.00
CA PHE A 37 -27.29 -0.63 -18.03
C PHE A 37 -26.26 -1.23 -18.98
N GLU A 38 -26.30 -0.80 -20.24
CA GLU A 38 -25.27 -1.13 -21.22
C GLU A 38 -23.89 -0.58 -20.81
N PRO A 39 -22.79 -1.21 -21.26
CA PRO A 39 -21.43 -0.82 -20.89
C PRO A 39 -21.09 0.68 -21.03
N ASP A 40 -21.45 1.32 -22.14
CA ASP A 40 -21.12 2.74 -22.34
C ASP A 40 -22.10 3.66 -21.59
N ALA A 41 -23.35 3.22 -21.39
CA ALA A 41 -24.34 3.94 -20.61
C ALA A 41 -23.93 4.03 -19.13
N ILE A 42 -23.46 2.94 -18.51
CA ILE A 42 -23.01 2.98 -17.11
C ILE A 42 -21.76 3.86 -16.92
N VAL A 43 -20.84 3.87 -17.88
CA VAL A 43 -19.65 4.72 -17.85
C VAL A 43 -20.04 6.19 -17.92
N CYS A 44 -20.94 6.56 -18.84
CA CYS A 44 -21.47 7.92 -18.94
C CYS A 44 -22.23 8.32 -17.67
N PHE A 45 -23.06 7.41 -17.14
CA PHE A 45 -23.82 7.64 -15.92
C PHE A 45 -22.92 7.94 -14.73
N VAL A 46 -21.88 7.14 -14.49
CA VAL A 46 -20.89 7.39 -13.43
C VAL A 46 -20.17 8.72 -13.63
N SER A 47 -19.77 9.05 -14.86
CA SER A 47 -19.14 10.34 -15.17
C SER A 47 -20.02 11.53 -14.79
N ARG A 48 -21.31 11.47 -15.12
CA ARG A 48 -22.26 12.56 -14.80
C ARG A 48 -22.55 12.63 -13.31
N LEU A 49 -22.64 11.50 -12.61
CA LEU A 49 -22.77 11.51 -11.17
C LEU A 49 -21.55 12.16 -10.50
N CYS A 50 -20.32 11.87 -10.95
CA CYS A 50 -19.12 12.53 -10.44
C CYS A 50 -19.19 14.06 -10.61
N GLU A 51 -19.64 14.57 -11.75
CA GLU A 51 -19.82 16.02 -11.97
C GLU A 51 -20.85 16.62 -11.01
N VAL A 52 -21.99 15.94 -10.82
CA VAL A 52 -23.03 16.38 -9.87
C VAL A 52 -22.51 16.38 -8.44
N ALA A 53 -21.82 15.32 -8.02
CA ALA A 53 -21.21 15.26 -6.69
C ALA A 53 -20.17 16.36 -6.48
N LYS A 54 -19.40 16.72 -7.51
CA LYS A 54 -18.50 17.88 -7.42
C LYS A 54 -19.28 19.18 -7.22
N ALA A 55 -20.37 19.41 -7.96
CA ALA A 55 -21.19 20.60 -7.74
C ALA A 55 -21.80 20.62 -6.32
N GLU A 56 -22.27 19.48 -5.83
CA GLU A 56 -22.83 19.37 -4.48
C GLU A 56 -21.80 19.60 -3.36
N LEU A 57 -20.55 19.17 -3.55
CA LEU A 57 -19.49 19.31 -2.56
C LEU A 57 -18.83 20.69 -2.61
N PHE A 58 -18.47 21.17 -3.81
CA PHE A 58 -17.63 22.36 -3.98
C PHE A 58 -18.42 23.66 -4.23
N GLN A 59 -19.68 23.57 -4.65
CA GLN A 59 -20.49 24.75 -5.02
C GLN A 59 -21.69 24.98 -4.09
N SER A 60 -21.92 24.09 -3.12
CA SER A 60 -22.98 24.23 -2.12
C SER A 60 -22.39 24.61 -0.78
N ASP A 61 -23.09 25.46 -0.04
CA ASP A 61 -22.76 25.80 1.34
C ASP A 61 -24.02 25.61 2.23
N PRO A 62 -24.06 24.59 3.10
CA PRO A 62 -23.00 23.62 3.38
C PRO A 62 -22.80 22.58 2.26
N PRO A 63 -21.62 21.90 2.20
CA PRO A 63 -21.37 20.79 1.28
C PRO A 63 -22.38 19.65 1.46
N ARG A 64 -22.84 19.07 0.35
CA ARG A 64 -23.85 18.00 0.36
C ARG A 64 -23.24 16.69 -0.16
N PRO A 65 -23.06 15.64 0.68
CA PRO A 65 -22.40 14.40 0.25
C PRO A 65 -23.34 13.36 -0.36
N PHE A 66 -24.59 13.72 -0.67
CA PHE A 66 -25.61 12.76 -1.13
C PHE A 66 -25.18 12.03 -2.40
N THR A 67 -24.78 12.75 -3.45
CA THR A 67 -24.40 12.10 -4.71
C THR A 67 -23.09 11.33 -4.57
N LEU A 68 -22.17 11.76 -3.69
CA LEU A 68 -20.97 10.98 -3.35
C LEU A 68 -21.34 9.59 -2.82
N GLN A 69 -22.30 9.51 -1.88
CA GLN A 69 -22.79 8.22 -1.36
C GLN A 69 -23.40 7.36 -2.48
N LYS A 70 -24.22 7.96 -3.34
CA LYS A 70 -24.88 7.25 -4.45
C LYS A 70 -23.91 6.75 -5.52
N ILE A 71 -22.84 7.50 -5.82
CA ILE A 71 -21.76 7.02 -6.69
C ILE A 71 -21.14 5.73 -6.15
N LEU A 72 -20.92 5.66 -4.83
CA LEU A 72 -20.31 4.49 -4.19
C LEU A 72 -21.24 3.28 -4.19
N GLU A 73 -22.54 3.48 -3.96
CA GLU A 73 -23.56 2.43 -4.12
C GLU A 73 -23.58 1.90 -5.56
N VAL A 74 -23.62 2.80 -6.55
CA VAL A 74 -23.56 2.44 -7.98
C VAL A 74 -22.27 1.68 -8.29
N ALA A 75 -21.12 2.14 -7.80
CA ALA A 75 -19.85 1.44 -7.97
C ALA A 75 -19.92 0.03 -7.37
N TYR A 76 -20.50 -0.12 -6.19
CA TYR A 76 -20.67 -1.42 -5.53
C TYR A 76 -21.56 -2.37 -6.36
N TYR A 77 -22.73 -1.91 -6.84
CA TYR A 77 -23.62 -2.74 -7.66
C TYR A 77 -22.98 -3.19 -8.98
N ASN A 78 -22.07 -2.38 -9.52
CA ASN A 78 -21.46 -2.61 -10.83
C ASN A 78 -20.07 -3.29 -10.76
N ILE A 79 -19.57 -3.61 -9.57
CA ILE A 79 -18.23 -4.18 -9.38
C ILE A 79 -18.06 -5.55 -10.06
N ASN A 80 -19.15 -6.29 -10.26
CA ASN A 80 -19.17 -7.61 -10.86
C ASN A 80 -19.15 -7.61 -12.40
N ARG A 81 -19.24 -6.44 -13.04
CA ARG A 81 -19.12 -6.30 -14.50
C ARG A 81 -17.79 -6.86 -15.02
N THR A 82 -17.71 -7.00 -16.34
CA THR A 82 -16.46 -7.39 -17.02
C THR A 82 -15.36 -6.40 -16.66
N ARG A 83 -14.12 -6.88 -16.55
CA ARG A 83 -13.00 -6.04 -16.12
C ARG A 83 -12.79 -4.83 -17.02
N ILE A 84 -13.02 -4.97 -18.33
CA ILE A 84 -12.90 -3.88 -19.30
C ILE A 84 -13.85 -2.73 -18.93
N VAL A 85 -15.12 -3.04 -18.65
CA VAL A 85 -16.11 -2.02 -18.29
C VAL A 85 -15.82 -1.44 -16.91
N TRP A 86 -15.47 -2.30 -15.95
CA TRP A 86 -15.11 -1.83 -14.60
C TRP A 86 -13.88 -0.92 -14.62
N ASN A 87 -12.86 -1.20 -15.43
CA ASN A 87 -11.70 -0.33 -15.54
C ASN A 87 -12.05 1.04 -16.13
N LYS A 88 -12.97 1.11 -17.10
CA LYS A 88 -13.49 2.39 -17.59
C LYS A 88 -14.17 3.17 -16.45
N ILE A 89 -15.02 2.50 -15.67
CA ILE A 89 -15.66 3.10 -14.48
C ILE A 89 -14.60 3.57 -13.47
N TRP A 90 -13.64 2.72 -13.11
CA TRP A 90 -12.59 3.04 -12.14
C TRP A 90 -11.68 4.17 -12.61
N SER A 91 -11.41 4.28 -13.91
CA SER A 91 -10.60 5.37 -14.48
C SER A 91 -11.23 6.75 -14.29
N ILE A 92 -12.54 6.80 -14.08
CA ILE A 92 -13.29 8.02 -13.75
C ILE A 92 -13.39 8.19 -12.23
N LEU A 93 -13.76 7.12 -11.52
CA LEU A 93 -13.96 7.14 -10.07
C LEU A 93 -12.67 7.44 -9.29
N SER A 94 -11.56 6.81 -9.66
CA SER A 94 -10.31 6.90 -8.92
C SER A 94 -9.80 8.35 -8.81
N PRO A 95 -9.65 9.13 -9.92
CA PRO A 95 -9.30 10.54 -9.83
C PRO A 95 -10.29 11.38 -9.02
N PHE A 96 -11.60 11.13 -9.20
CA PHE A 96 -12.65 11.82 -8.44
C PHE A 96 -12.54 11.57 -6.92
N LEU A 97 -12.35 10.32 -6.50
CA LEU A 97 -12.20 9.97 -5.09
C LEU A 97 -10.92 10.54 -4.48
N ILE A 98 -9.82 10.59 -5.24
CA ILE A 98 -8.58 11.24 -4.81
C ILE A 98 -8.82 12.75 -4.56
N GLU A 99 -9.52 13.43 -5.46
CA GLU A 99 -9.88 14.85 -5.30
C GLU A 99 -10.76 15.09 -4.08
N VAL A 100 -11.84 14.30 -3.92
CA VAL A 100 -12.76 14.39 -2.76
C VAL A 100 -12.08 14.05 -1.44
N SER A 101 -11.09 13.14 -1.43
CA SER A 101 -10.35 12.85 -0.22
C SER A 101 -9.51 14.02 0.30
N SER A 102 -9.27 15.04 -0.53
CA SER A 102 -8.51 16.24 -0.18
C SER A 102 -9.42 17.43 0.13
N PHE A 103 -10.72 17.18 0.31
CA PHE A 103 -11.73 18.20 0.57
C PHE A 103 -11.49 18.94 1.90
N GLU A 104 -12.09 20.11 2.08
CA GLU A 104 -11.93 20.97 3.28
C GLU A 104 -12.60 20.40 4.52
N ASP A 105 -13.63 19.58 4.33
CA ASP A 105 -14.22 18.83 5.42
C ASP A 105 -13.47 17.50 5.62
N GLU A 106 -12.87 17.37 6.81
CA GLU A 106 -12.16 16.16 7.23
C GLU A 106 -13.09 14.94 7.29
N GLN A 107 -14.36 15.09 7.65
CA GLN A 107 -15.32 13.99 7.72
C GLN A 107 -15.63 13.43 6.33
N ILE A 108 -15.77 14.30 5.33
CA ILE A 108 -15.94 13.87 3.93
C ILE A 108 -14.67 13.14 3.45
N SER A 109 -13.50 13.64 3.82
CA SER A 109 -12.22 13.02 3.49
C SER A 109 -12.06 11.62 4.12
N LEU A 110 -12.44 11.47 5.41
CA LEU A 110 -12.47 10.20 6.14
C LEU A 110 -13.47 9.21 5.53
N PHE A 111 -14.67 9.68 5.21
CA PHE A 111 -15.68 8.88 4.52
C PHE A 111 -15.18 8.38 3.17
N CYS A 112 -14.50 9.23 2.40
CA CYS A 112 -13.96 8.89 1.08
C CYS A 112 -12.91 7.77 1.18
N ILE A 113 -11.93 7.88 2.08
CA ILE A 113 -10.87 6.85 2.21
C ILE A 113 -11.43 5.51 2.69
N ASP A 114 -12.42 5.50 3.60
CA ASP A 114 -13.08 4.25 4.00
C ASP A 114 -13.88 3.64 2.84
N SER A 115 -14.53 4.48 2.02
CA SER A 115 -15.27 4.02 0.85
C SER A 115 -14.36 3.37 -0.20
N ILE A 116 -13.16 3.93 -0.41
CA ILE A 116 -12.13 3.29 -1.26
C ILE A 116 -11.74 1.92 -0.68
N ARG A 117 -11.61 1.78 0.64
CA ARG A 117 -11.36 0.47 1.30
C ARG A 117 -12.49 -0.51 1.03
N GLN A 118 -13.75 -0.11 1.21
CA GLN A 118 -14.88 -1.02 0.99
C GLN A 118 -14.90 -1.55 -0.45
N LEU A 119 -14.74 -0.67 -1.45
CA LEU A 119 -14.67 -1.06 -2.86
C LEU A 119 -13.45 -1.96 -3.14
N SER A 120 -12.29 -1.63 -2.58
CA SER A 120 -11.06 -2.39 -2.77
C SER A 120 -11.16 -3.79 -2.18
N CYS A 121 -11.66 -3.93 -0.95
CA CYS A 121 -11.91 -5.23 -0.33
C CYS A 121 -12.85 -6.08 -1.18
N LYS A 122 -13.96 -5.49 -1.65
CA LYS A 122 -14.92 -6.20 -2.50
C LYS A 122 -14.31 -6.64 -3.83
N PHE A 123 -13.43 -5.83 -4.41
CA PHE A 123 -12.72 -6.19 -5.63
C PHE A 123 -11.71 -7.32 -5.39
N LEU A 124 -10.97 -7.28 -4.27
CA LEU A 124 -9.95 -8.28 -3.91
C LEU A 124 -10.52 -9.66 -3.56
N GLU A 125 -11.82 -9.78 -3.27
CA GLU A 125 -12.53 -11.07 -3.25
C GLU A 125 -12.43 -11.81 -4.60
N ARG A 126 -12.24 -11.07 -5.71
CA ARG A 126 -12.08 -11.62 -7.06
C ARG A 126 -10.61 -11.93 -7.33
N LYS A 127 -10.28 -13.20 -7.58
CA LYS A 127 -8.92 -13.59 -7.98
C LYS A 127 -8.47 -12.84 -9.24
N GLU A 128 -7.30 -12.24 -9.19
CA GLU A 128 -6.64 -11.68 -10.38
C GLU A 128 -6.20 -12.83 -11.31
N PHE A 129 -6.22 -12.61 -12.63
CA PHE A 129 -5.73 -13.60 -13.61
C PHE A 129 -4.28 -13.27 -13.94
N ARG A 130 -3.51 -14.27 -14.38
CA ARG A 130 -2.13 -14.05 -14.84
C ARG A 130 -2.13 -13.03 -16.00
N ASN A 131 -1.15 -12.12 -16.02
CA ASN A 131 -0.94 -11.06 -17.02
C ASN A 131 -1.91 -9.88 -16.99
N PHE A 132 -2.69 -9.72 -15.92
CA PHE A 132 -3.50 -8.55 -15.68
C PHE A 132 -3.07 -7.89 -14.38
N ASN A 133 -2.75 -6.59 -14.43
CA ASN A 133 -2.23 -5.81 -13.31
C ASN A 133 -3.28 -4.82 -12.81
N PHE A 134 -4.48 -5.31 -12.49
CA PHE A 134 -5.58 -4.45 -12.10
C PHE A 134 -5.49 -4.05 -10.64
N GLN A 135 -5.00 -4.93 -9.77
CA GLN A 135 -4.90 -4.66 -8.34
C GLN A 135 -4.06 -3.42 -8.03
N SER A 136 -2.97 -3.19 -8.77
CA SER A 136 -2.15 -1.99 -8.62
C SER A 136 -2.94 -0.69 -8.79
N GLU A 137 -3.90 -0.63 -9.72
CA GLU A 137 -4.71 0.58 -9.93
C GLU A 137 -5.65 0.89 -8.75
N PHE A 138 -5.97 -0.09 -7.89
CA PHE A 138 -6.78 0.14 -6.68
C PHE A 138 -5.97 0.65 -5.50
N PHE A 139 -4.69 0.33 -5.45
CA PHE A 139 -3.80 0.81 -4.39
C PHE A 139 -3.27 2.23 -4.64
N LYS A 140 -3.26 2.70 -5.89
CA LYS A 140 -2.81 4.07 -6.23
C LYS A 140 -3.56 5.18 -5.48
N PRO A 141 -4.91 5.14 -5.34
CA PRO A 141 -5.61 6.11 -4.49
C PRO A 141 -5.13 6.09 -3.05
N PHE A 142 -4.93 4.91 -2.44
CA PHE A 142 -4.37 4.83 -1.08
C PHE A 142 -2.99 5.49 -1.00
N GLU A 143 -2.11 5.18 -1.95
CA GLU A 143 -0.77 5.75 -2.01
C GLU A 143 -0.81 7.28 -2.11
N HIS A 144 -1.59 7.82 -3.04
CA HIS A 144 -1.72 9.25 -3.21
C HIS A 144 -2.28 9.92 -1.94
N ILE A 145 -3.35 9.37 -1.37
CA ILE A 145 -4.05 9.97 -0.22
C ILE A 145 -3.17 9.90 1.03
N ILE A 146 -2.60 8.74 1.35
CA ILE A 146 -1.78 8.58 2.55
C ILE A 146 -0.53 9.47 2.50
N ILE A 147 0.08 9.68 1.34
CA ILE A 147 1.29 10.49 1.21
C ILE A 147 0.98 12.00 1.26
N HIS A 148 -0.09 12.45 0.62
CA HIS A 148 -0.30 13.88 0.35
C HIS A 148 -1.39 14.54 1.21
N ASN A 149 -2.22 13.77 1.93
CA ASN A 149 -3.32 14.36 2.69
C ASN A 149 -2.83 15.21 3.87
N ARG A 150 -3.45 16.38 4.07
CA ARG A 150 -3.13 17.31 5.17
C ARG A 150 -3.59 16.80 6.53
N TYR A 151 -4.65 16.00 6.59
CA TYR A 151 -5.20 15.50 7.83
C TYR A 151 -4.49 14.22 8.24
N LYS A 152 -3.84 14.24 9.42
CA LYS A 152 -3.22 13.06 10.02
C LYS A 152 -4.22 11.91 10.20
N SER A 153 -5.46 12.21 10.59
CA SER A 153 -6.53 11.22 10.77
C SER A 153 -6.84 10.44 9.49
N VAL A 154 -6.83 11.11 8.33
CA VAL A 154 -7.07 10.50 7.02
C VAL A 154 -5.90 9.62 6.62
N ARG A 155 -4.66 10.08 6.84
CA ARG A 155 -3.46 9.25 6.65
C ARG A 155 -3.48 8.01 7.54
N GLU A 156 -3.85 8.18 8.81
CA GLU A 156 -3.99 7.08 9.78
C GLU A 156 -5.03 6.06 9.33
N LEU A 157 -6.23 6.52 8.98
CA LEU A 157 -7.30 5.65 8.51
C LEU A 157 -6.86 4.91 7.24
N GLY A 158 -6.21 5.60 6.29
CA GLY A 158 -5.65 4.97 5.09
C GLY A 158 -4.65 3.86 5.41
N LEU A 159 -3.70 4.08 6.33
CA LEU A 159 -2.76 3.04 6.76
C LEU A 159 -3.45 1.87 7.46
N ARG A 160 -4.45 2.13 8.31
CA ARG A 160 -5.27 1.08 8.93
C ARG A 160 -6.07 0.29 7.89
N CYS A 161 -6.54 0.93 6.82
CA CYS A 161 -7.18 0.26 5.69
C CYS A 161 -6.20 -0.71 5.00
N ILE A 162 -4.97 -0.27 4.73
CA ILE A 162 -3.92 -1.12 4.14
C ILE A 162 -3.61 -2.31 5.06
N LEU A 163 -3.42 -2.08 6.36
CA LEU A 163 -3.21 -3.16 7.34
C LEU A 163 -4.37 -4.17 7.34
N ASN A 164 -5.61 -3.69 7.33
CA ASN A 164 -6.79 -4.55 7.26
C ASN A 164 -6.85 -5.37 5.96
N ILE A 165 -6.50 -4.77 4.82
CA ILE A 165 -6.41 -5.44 3.53
C ILE A 165 -5.34 -6.52 3.54
N ILE A 166 -4.16 -6.26 4.12
CA ILE A 166 -3.08 -7.26 4.27
C ILE A 166 -3.58 -8.46 5.09
N HIS A 167 -4.23 -8.21 6.23
CA HIS A 167 -4.76 -9.29 7.08
C HIS A 167 -5.84 -10.12 6.40
N SER A 168 -6.74 -9.48 5.64
CA SER A 168 -7.92 -10.15 5.10
C SER A 168 -7.66 -10.78 3.72
N TYR A 169 -6.80 -10.16 2.92
CA TYR A 169 -6.62 -10.47 1.50
C TYR A 169 -5.15 -10.62 1.08
N GLY A 170 -4.18 -10.57 1.99
CA GLY A 170 -2.75 -10.61 1.65
C GLY A 170 -2.36 -11.74 0.70
N GLN A 171 -2.91 -12.94 0.88
CA GLN A 171 -2.67 -14.09 -0.01
C GLN A 171 -3.16 -13.89 -1.46
N ASN A 172 -4.12 -12.98 -1.67
CA ASN A 172 -4.70 -12.68 -2.96
C ASN A 172 -4.05 -11.47 -3.64
N ILE A 173 -3.24 -10.68 -2.91
CA ILE A 173 -2.51 -9.53 -3.47
C ILE A 173 -1.40 -10.05 -4.40
N ARG A 174 -1.30 -9.47 -5.59
CA ARG A 174 -0.30 -9.76 -6.62
C ARG A 174 0.33 -8.46 -7.11
N SER A 175 -0.17 -7.87 -8.21
CA SER A 175 0.44 -6.66 -8.78
C SER A 175 0.36 -5.44 -7.85
N GLY A 176 -0.48 -5.52 -6.81
CA GLY A 176 -0.63 -4.49 -5.78
C GLY A 176 0.52 -4.42 -4.75
N TRP A 177 1.33 -5.47 -4.59
CA TRP A 177 2.33 -5.52 -3.51
C TRP A 177 3.32 -4.37 -3.55
N LYS A 178 3.81 -4.01 -4.73
CA LYS A 178 4.75 -2.89 -4.90
C LYS A 178 4.21 -1.58 -4.31
N ILE A 179 2.94 -1.28 -4.58
CA ILE A 179 2.31 -0.04 -4.08
C ILE A 179 2.07 -0.13 -2.57
N VAL A 180 1.63 -1.29 -2.06
CA VAL A 180 1.50 -1.51 -0.61
C VAL A 180 2.83 -1.29 0.11
N LEU A 181 3.94 -1.81 -0.43
CA LEU A 181 5.28 -1.66 0.13
C LEU A 181 5.78 -0.21 0.02
N ASN A 182 5.48 0.49 -1.08
CA ASN A 182 5.77 1.92 -1.21
C ASN A 182 5.05 2.74 -0.14
N ILE A 183 3.76 2.49 0.11
CA ILE A 183 2.97 3.16 1.15
C ILE A 183 3.64 2.98 2.51
N ILE A 184 3.97 1.73 2.87
CA ILE A 184 4.62 1.39 4.14
C ILE A 184 6.00 2.07 4.26
N THR A 185 6.77 2.07 3.18
CA THR A 185 8.09 2.72 3.10
C THR A 185 7.99 4.23 3.32
N HIS A 186 7.01 4.91 2.71
CA HIS A 186 6.80 6.36 2.87
C HIS A 186 6.28 6.70 4.26
N ALA A 187 5.43 5.87 4.84
CA ALA A 187 4.90 6.09 6.18
C ALA A 187 5.99 6.11 7.27
N CYS A 188 7.08 5.39 7.07
CA CYS A 188 8.27 5.45 7.92
C CYS A 188 8.90 6.86 7.98
N THR A 189 8.65 7.73 7.01
CA THR A 189 9.25 9.09 6.93
C THR A 189 8.31 10.21 7.36
N PHE A 190 7.10 9.91 7.83
CA PHE A 190 6.12 10.94 8.20
C PHE A 190 6.46 11.68 9.50
N ASN A 191 7.45 11.23 10.27
CA ASN A 191 7.79 11.77 11.59
C ASN A 191 6.59 11.78 12.57
N GLU A 192 5.65 10.84 12.38
CA GLU A 192 4.45 10.66 13.19
C GLU A 192 4.49 9.26 13.83
N PRO A 193 4.77 9.15 15.15
CA PRO A 193 5.00 7.86 15.81
C PRO A 193 3.85 6.86 15.66
N GLU A 194 2.60 7.31 15.68
CA GLU A 194 1.44 6.43 15.53
C GLU A 194 1.34 5.87 14.11
N LEU A 195 1.65 6.67 13.09
CA LEU A 195 1.65 6.21 11.70
C LEU A 195 2.80 5.25 11.42
N GLU A 196 3.97 5.55 11.99
CA GLU A 196 5.15 4.68 11.92
C GLU A 196 4.87 3.30 12.54
N GLU A 197 4.19 3.24 13.68
CA GLU A 197 3.82 1.97 14.34
C GLU A 197 2.80 1.15 13.51
N ILE A 198 1.82 1.79 12.87
CA ILE A 198 0.87 1.10 11.97
C ILE A 198 1.60 0.57 10.73
N ALA A 199 2.51 1.35 10.16
CA ALA A 199 3.31 0.94 9.02
C ALA A 199 4.26 -0.22 9.37
N PHE A 200 4.90 -0.17 10.54
CA PHE A 200 5.71 -1.28 11.05
C PHE A 200 4.87 -2.54 11.27
N SER A 201 3.68 -2.41 11.87
CA SER A 201 2.75 -3.53 12.06
C SER A 201 2.31 -4.15 10.74
N SER A 202 2.15 -3.33 9.70
CA SER A 202 1.86 -3.79 8.34
C SER A 202 3.02 -4.58 7.76
N LEU A 203 4.26 -4.08 7.91
CA LEU A 203 5.46 -4.79 7.48
C LEU A 203 5.64 -6.13 8.20
N ALA A 204 5.44 -6.15 9.52
CA ALA A 204 5.50 -7.38 10.32
C ALA A 204 4.50 -8.43 9.81
N SER A 205 3.26 -8.01 9.56
CA SER A 205 2.23 -8.89 9.02
C SER A 205 2.57 -9.44 7.62
N ILE A 206 3.23 -8.64 6.78
CA ILE A 206 3.71 -9.09 5.47
C ILE A 206 4.78 -10.15 5.64
N VAL A 207 5.78 -9.90 6.48
CA VAL A 207 6.90 -10.84 6.71
C VAL A 207 6.42 -12.14 7.35
N ASP A 208 5.54 -12.06 8.34
CA ASP A 208 5.08 -13.23 9.11
C ASP A 208 4.05 -14.06 8.34
N ASN A 209 3.10 -13.41 7.67
CA ASN A 209 1.92 -14.09 7.11
C ASN A 209 1.88 -14.09 5.58
N CYS A 210 2.49 -13.12 4.90
CA CYS A 210 2.35 -12.91 3.46
C CYS A 210 3.68 -12.92 2.69
N PHE A 211 4.72 -13.58 3.23
CA PHE A 211 6.05 -13.58 2.64
C PHE A 211 6.04 -14.11 1.20
N GLU A 212 5.44 -15.28 0.95
CA GLU A 212 5.45 -15.90 -0.39
C GLU A 212 4.77 -15.04 -1.47
N PRO A 213 3.53 -14.52 -1.27
CA PRO A 213 2.93 -13.58 -2.23
C PRO A 213 3.76 -12.30 -2.44
N ALA A 214 4.29 -11.72 -1.36
CA ALA A 214 5.06 -10.47 -1.41
C ALA A 214 6.48 -10.66 -1.97
N ALA A 215 7.01 -11.88 -1.99
CA ALA A 215 8.35 -12.18 -2.52
C ALA A 215 8.49 -11.89 -4.02
N THR A 216 7.39 -11.75 -4.76
CA THR A 216 7.41 -11.20 -6.13
C THR A 216 8.00 -9.77 -6.20
N CYS A 217 7.93 -9.03 -5.09
CA CYS A 217 8.51 -7.70 -4.88
C CYS A 217 9.61 -7.76 -3.80
N PHE A 218 10.49 -8.77 -3.85
CA PHE A 218 11.51 -9.01 -2.82
C PHE A 218 12.36 -7.78 -2.50
N ASP A 219 12.77 -7.02 -3.53
CA ASP A 219 13.60 -5.82 -3.35
C ASP A 219 12.86 -4.74 -2.55
N ASP A 220 11.58 -4.55 -2.83
CA ASP A 220 10.73 -3.59 -2.13
C ASP A 220 10.50 -4.04 -0.67
N VAL A 221 10.32 -5.34 -0.41
CA VAL A 221 10.20 -5.87 0.97
C VAL A 221 11.52 -5.69 1.73
N LEU A 222 12.64 -6.05 1.12
CA LEU A 222 13.97 -5.88 1.72
C LEU A 222 14.27 -4.41 2.02
N GLN A 223 13.90 -3.50 1.12
CA GLN A 223 14.03 -2.06 1.32
C GLN A 223 13.17 -1.57 2.48
N CYS A 224 11.91 -2.02 2.60
CA CYS A 224 11.07 -1.73 3.77
C CYS A 224 11.75 -2.17 5.07
N VAL A 225 12.18 -3.43 5.15
CA VAL A 225 12.80 -4.00 6.36
C VAL A 225 14.06 -3.24 6.76
N VAL A 226 14.94 -2.93 5.81
CA VAL A 226 16.15 -2.11 6.05
C VAL A 226 15.77 -0.71 6.53
N LYS A 227 14.79 -0.07 5.89
CA LYS A 227 14.36 1.28 6.27
C LYS A 227 13.87 1.34 7.70
N PHE A 228 13.01 0.41 8.10
CA PHE A 228 12.55 0.33 9.49
C PHE A 228 13.67 -0.07 10.46
N SER A 229 14.60 -0.94 10.05
CA SER A 229 15.69 -1.41 10.90
C SER A 229 16.67 -0.30 11.27
N PHE A 230 17.01 0.60 10.33
CA PHE A 230 18.09 1.56 10.53
C PHE A 230 17.65 3.03 10.48
N TYR A 231 16.50 3.34 9.88
CA TYR A 231 16.10 4.72 9.59
C TYR A 231 14.71 5.10 10.11
N ALA A 232 14.03 4.21 10.85
CA ALA A 232 12.85 4.60 11.62
C ALA A 232 13.23 5.64 12.69
N ASN A 233 12.28 6.51 13.04
CA ASN A 233 12.46 7.54 14.06
C ASN A 233 12.48 6.93 15.47
N SER A 234 11.72 5.87 15.70
CA SER A 234 11.64 5.17 16.98
C SER A 234 12.69 4.07 17.11
N GLU A 235 13.61 4.22 18.07
CA GLU A 235 14.62 3.18 18.37
C GLU A 235 14.00 1.83 18.78
N LYS A 236 12.80 1.87 19.38
CA LYS A 236 12.04 0.65 19.70
C LYS A 236 11.58 -0.06 18.43
N ILE A 237 11.17 0.69 17.41
CA ILE A 237 10.79 0.16 16.11
C ILE A 237 12.03 -0.37 15.39
N ASN A 238 13.16 0.35 15.39
CA ASN A 238 14.42 -0.16 14.84
C ASN A 238 14.79 -1.54 15.43
N SER A 239 14.76 -1.66 16.76
CA SER A 239 15.09 -2.90 17.46
C SER A 239 14.15 -4.06 17.10
N ARG A 240 12.85 -3.77 16.92
CA ARG A 240 11.85 -4.77 16.50
C ARG A 240 12.02 -5.14 15.03
N ALA A 241 12.34 -4.18 14.18
CA ALA A 241 12.58 -4.37 12.76
C ALA A 241 13.85 -5.18 12.48
N LEU A 242 14.90 -5.02 13.29
CA LEU A 242 16.09 -5.88 13.23
C LEU A 242 15.76 -7.35 13.52
N LYS A 243 14.91 -7.62 14.52
CA LYS A 243 14.40 -8.99 14.76
C LYS A 243 13.54 -9.48 13.59
N LEU A 244 12.71 -8.60 13.02
CA LEU A 244 11.91 -8.92 11.85
C LEU A 244 12.78 -9.21 10.62
N PHE A 245 13.94 -8.58 10.49
CA PHE A 245 14.93 -8.87 9.45
C PHE A 245 15.38 -10.32 9.53
N GLU A 246 15.68 -10.82 10.73
CA GLU A 246 16.05 -12.23 10.93
C GLU A 246 14.91 -13.18 10.50
N VAL A 247 13.66 -12.84 10.82
CA VAL A 247 12.48 -13.63 10.39
C VAL A 247 12.31 -13.59 8.86
N PHE A 248 12.41 -12.41 8.25
CA PHE A 248 12.40 -12.24 6.80
C PHE A 248 13.48 -13.11 6.12
N PHE A 249 14.68 -13.11 6.70
CA PHE A 249 15.80 -13.90 6.22
C PHE A 249 15.53 -15.41 6.31
N GLN A 250 14.98 -15.87 7.44
CA GLN A 250 14.59 -17.27 7.63
C GLN A 250 13.49 -17.70 6.65
N ASN A 251 12.51 -16.83 6.41
CA ASN A 251 11.43 -17.07 5.46
C ASN A 251 11.97 -17.15 4.02
N PHE A 252 12.94 -16.30 3.66
CA PHE A 252 13.67 -16.40 2.41
C PHE A 252 14.39 -17.75 2.26
N CYS A 253 15.12 -18.20 3.28
CA CYS A 253 15.83 -19.48 3.20
C CYS A 253 14.88 -20.67 3.03
N LYS A 254 13.76 -20.68 3.79
CA LYS A 254 12.76 -21.76 3.77
C LYS A 254 11.88 -21.75 2.52
N CYS A 255 11.74 -20.61 1.83
CA CYS A 255 10.86 -20.52 0.67
C CYS A 255 11.40 -21.37 -0.50
N GLU A 256 10.72 -22.48 -0.79
CA GLU A 256 11.05 -23.38 -1.90
C GLU A 256 10.65 -22.79 -3.26
N ASN A 257 9.63 -21.92 -3.25
CA ASN A 257 9.07 -21.31 -4.44
C ASN A 257 9.90 -20.15 -5.00
N ILE A 258 10.98 -19.70 -4.33
CA ILE A 258 11.88 -18.66 -4.84
C ILE A 258 12.33 -18.95 -6.26
N ASN A 259 12.72 -20.19 -6.55
CA ASN A 259 13.14 -20.57 -7.89
C ASN A 259 12.01 -20.33 -8.90
N LYS A 260 10.77 -20.71 -8.59
CA LYS A 260 9.61 -20.50 -9.47
C LYS A 260 9.22 -19.03 -9.60
N LEU A 261 9.40 -18.24 -8.54
CA LEU A 261 9.03 -16.82 -8.49
C LEU A 261 9.98 -15.97 -9.35
N PHE A 262 11.26 -16.33 -9.41
CA PHE A 262 12.29 -15.61 -10.17
C PHE A 262 12.74 -16.30 -11.46
N SER A 263 12.13 -17.44 -11.80
CA SER A 263 12.29 -18.07 -13.12
C SER A 263 11.60 -17.21 -14.17
N SER A 264 12.29 -16.22 -14.73
CA SER A 264 11.92 -15.68 -16.05
C SER A 264 12.50 -16.60 -17.14
N ASP A 265 11.98 -16.49 -18.37
CA ASP A 265 12.52 -17.23 -19.52
C ASP A 265 14.04 -16.99 -19.73
N GLU A 266 14.55 -15.83 -19.26
CA GLU A 266 15.97 -15.45 -19.32
C GLU A 266 16.86 -16.18 -18.30
N PHE A 267 16.32 -16.65 -17.17
CA PHE A 267 17.09 -17.28 -16.09
C PHE A 267 16.90 -18.81 -16.01
N THR A 268 16.29 -19.41 -17.03
CA THR A 268 16.04 -20.86 -17.10
C THR A 268 17.32 -21.72 -17.03
N SER A 269 18.47 -21.14 -17.37
CA SER A 269 19.79 -21.81 -17.32
C SER A 269 20.45 -21.78 -15.94
N TYR A 270 19.91 -21.03 -14.97
CA TYR A 270 20.53 -20.84 -13.66
C TYR A 270 20.26 -22.04 -12.77
N SER A 271 21.27 -22.47 -12.01
CA SER A 271 21.07 -23.44 -10.93
C SER A 271 20.25 -22.82 -9.79
N PRO A 272 19.55 -23.63 -8.98
CA PRO A 272 18.86 -23.15 -7.78
C PRO A 272 19.74 -22.30 -6.84
N GLU A 273 21.02 -22.66 -6.73
CA GLU A 273 22.00 -21.92 -5.93
C GLU A 273 22.29 -20.53 -6.53
N GLN A 274 22.41 -20.44 -7.86
CA GLN A 274 22.62 -19.17 -8.56
C GLN A 274 21.41 -18.24 -8.46
N LEU A 275 20.19 -18.79 -8.55
CA LEU A 275 18.96 -18.01 -8.36
C LEU A 275 18.88 -17.44 -6.94
N ARG A 276 19.11 -18.27 -5.89
CA ARG A 276 19.14 -17.80 -4.50
C ARG A 276 20.24 -16.77 -4.25
N TRP A 277 21.37 -16.89 -4.94
CA TRP A 277 22.43 -15.90 -4.90
C TRP A 277 21.97 -14.55 -5.50
N GLU A 278 21.56 -14.55 -6.78
CA GLU A 278 21.26 -13.31 -7.51
C GLU A 278 20.00 -12.59 -7.02
N PHE A 279 18.95 -13.33 -6.64
CA PHE A 279 17.67 -12.77 -6.22
C PHE A 279 17.48 -12.67 -4.70
N GLY A 280 18.51 -12.99 -3.92
CA GLY A 280 18.42 -12.96 -2.47
C GLY A 280 19.72 -12.56 -1.79
N TRP A 281 20.63 -13.52 -1.58
CA TRP A 281 21.85 -13.32 -0.81
C TRP A 281 22.66 -12.11 -1.25
N LYS A 282 22.90 -11.97 -2.55
CA LYS A 282 23.63 -10.83 -3.12
C LYS A 282 22.95 -9.51 -2.78
N LYS A 283 21.62 -9.44 -2.88
CA LYS A 283 20.85 -8.22 -2.62
C LYS A 283 20.85 -7.85 -1.14
N ILE A 284 20.70 -8.84 -0.26
CA ILE A 284 20.76 -8.68 1.21
C ILE A 284 22.14 -8.17 1.63
N ILE A 285 23.21 -8.76 1.10
CA ILE A 285 24.57 -8.30 1.39
C ILE A 285 24.72 -6.87 0.89
N LEU A 286 24.47 -6.60 -0.39
CA LEU A 286 24.67 -5.27 -0.98
C LEU A 286 23.89 -4.16 -0.25
N ILE A 287 22.65 -4.41 0.17
CA ILE A 287 21.88 -3.39 0.90
C ILE A 287 22.45 -3.13 2.29
N LEU A 288 22.93 -4.15 3.01
CA LEU A 288 23.61 -3.97 4.30
C LEU A 288 24.93 -3.23 4.12
N ILE A 289 25.70 -3.53 3.06
CA ILE A 289 26.93 -2.80 2.72
C ILE A 289 26.62 -1.32 2.50
N ARG A 290 25.54 -1.01 1.79
CA ARG A 290 25.11 0.37 1.58
C ARG A 290 24.83 1.08 2.91
N VAL A 291 24.17 0.42 3.86
CA VAL A 291 23.96 0.98 5.22
C VAL A 291 25.29 1.19 5.95
N ILE A 292 26.25 0.27 5.78
CA ILE A 292 27.60 0.39 6.37
C ILE A 292 28.37 1.57 5.76
N GLN A 293 28.17 1.87 4.48
CA GLN A 293 28.88 2.96 3.79
C GLN A 293 28.22 4.33 4.02
N GLU A 294 26.89 4.40 3.99
CA GLU A 294 26.12 5.65 4.01
C GLU A 294 25.53 6.00 5.39
N GLY A 295 25.49 5.05 6.32
CA GLY A 295 24.85 5.21 7.63
C GLY A 295 25.66 6.02 8.64
N ASN A 296 24.99 6.48 9.70
CA ASN A 296 25.66 7.06 10.87
C ASN A 296 26.42 5.98 11.68
N SER A 297 27.23 6.37 12.67
CA SER A 297 28.05 5.44 13.46
C SER A 297 27.25 4.27 14.07
N LYS A 298 26.05 4.55 14.59
CA LYS A 298 25.15 3.54 15.15
C LYS A 298 24.70 2.54 14.08
N ASN A 299 24.12 3.04 12.98
CA ASN A 299 23.60 2.21 11.90
C ASN A 299 24.71 1.39 11.23
N ARG A 300 25.91 1.95 11.09
CA ARG A 300 27.09 1.23 10.58
C ARG A 300 27.44 0.04 11.47
N ALA A 301 27.54 0.26 12.78
CA ALA A 301 27.86 -0.81 13.73
C ALA A 301 26.79 -1.92 13.75
N GLU A 302 25.51 -1.54 13.77
CA GLU A 302 24.39 -2.49 13.72
C GLU A 302 24.35 -3.27 12.41
N ALA A 303 24.54 -2.61 11.27
CA ALA A 303 24.56 -3.27 9.96
C ALA A 303 25.74 -4.24 9.81
N ILE A 304 26.93 -3.89 10.33
CA ILE A 304 28.08 -4.82 10.42
C ILE A 304 27.69 -6.04 11.24
N TYR A 305 27.10 -5.84 12.43
CA TYR A 305 26.68 -6.94 13.29
C TYR A 305 25.68 -7.85 12.58
N VAL A 306 24.63 -7.30 11.98
CA VAL A 306 23.61 -8.07 11.25
C VAL A 306 24.24 -8.84 10.09
N LEU A 307 25.08 -8.21 9.27
CA LEU A 307 25.74 -8.83 8.13
C LEU A 307 26.56 -10.05 8.57
N PHE A 308 27.45 -9.89 9.55
CA PHE A 308 28.30 -10.98 10.00
C PHE A 308 27.53 -12.04 10.79
N ASN A 309 26.46 -11.67 11.50
CA ASN A 309 25.60 -12.64 12.19
C ASN A 309 24.89 -13.55 11.18
N ILE A 310 24.29 -12.98 10.12
CA ILE A 310 23.62 -13.77 9.08
C ILE A 310 24.64 -14.66 8.34
N LEU A 311 25.81 -14.13 7.97
CA LEU A 311 26.86 -14.93 7.31
C LEU A 311 27.36 -16.07 8.20
N LYS A 312 27.51 -15.83 9.50
CA LYS A 312 27.92 -16.86 10.48
C LYS A 312 26.85 -17.94 10.63
N LEU A 313 25.58 -17.54 10.73
CA LEU A 313 24.46 -18.46 10.93
C LEU A 313 24.29 -19.43 9.75
N HIS A 314 24.50 -18.94 8.52
CA HIS A 314 24.29 -19.71 7.28
C HIS A 314 25.58 -20.16 6.59
N ALA A 315 26.74 -19.99 7.23
CA ALA A 315 28.03 -20.46 6.74
C ALA A 315 28.03 -21.93 6.24
N PRO A 316 27.33 -22.89 6.91
CA PRO A 316 27.28 -24.28 6.44
C PRO A 316 26.52 -24.47 5.12
N GLU A 317 25.64 -23.54 4.73
CA GLU A 317 24.84 -23.61 3.50
C GLU A 317 25.61 -23.08 2.28
N PHE A 318 26.78 -22.45 2.48
CA PHE A 318 27.55 -21.83 1.42
C PHE A 318 28.55 -22.78 0.79
N SER A 319 28.43 -22.99 -0.52
CA SER A 319 29.49 -23.63 -1.30
C SER A 319 30.75 -22.76 -1.36
N GLY A 320 31.87 -23.37 -1.72
CA GLY A 320 33.12 -22.64 -1.97
C GLY A 320 32.96 -21.55 -3.04
N GLN A 321 32.05 -21.70 -4.00
CA GLN A 321 31.78 -20.69 -5.00
C GLN A 321 31.01 -19.49 -4.43
N LEU A 322 30.01 -19.73 -3.58
CA LEU A 322 29.29 -18.66 -2.87
C LEU A 322 30.24 -17.88 -1.97
N TRP A 323 31.13 -18.55 -1.23
CA TRP A 323 32.16 -17.87 -0.44
C TRP A 323 33.05 -16.96 -1.29
N ARG A 324 33.51 -17.41 -2.46
CA ARG A 324 34.27 -16.55 -3.39
C ARG A 324 33.48 -15.31 -3.79
N ASN A 325 32.18 -15.44 -4.06
CA ASN A 325 31.34 -14.30 -4.42
C ASN A 325 31.12 -13.35 -3.23
N ILE A 326 30.87 -13.88 -2.03
CA ILE A 326 30.73 -13.11 -0.80
C ILE A 326 32.00 -12.29 -0.52
N PHE A 327 33.17 -12.93 -0.54
CA PHE A 327 34.44 -12.24 -0.27
C PHE A 327 34.79 -11.20 -1.34
N LYS A 328 34.45 -11.43 -2.62
CA LYS A 328 34.60 -10.39 -3.67
C LYS A 328 33.82 -9.13 -3.33
N ILE A 329 32.61 -9.28 -2.80
CA ILE A 329 31.77 -8.14 -2.40
C ILE A 329 32.31 -7.51 -1.10
N LEU A 330 32.61 -8.32 -0.07
CA LEU A 330 33.10 -7.83 1.23
C LEU A 330 34.47 -7.15 1.15
N HIS A 331 35.31 -7.50 0.18
CA HIS A 331 36.60 -6.86 -0.04
C HIS A 331 36.49 -5.34 -0.19
N SER A 332 35.39 -4.86 -0.80
CA SER A 332 35.11 -3.42 -0.92
C SER A 332 34.92 -2.71 0.42
N ILE A 333 34.43 -3.41 1.45
CA ILE A 333 34.27 -2.85 2.81
C ILE A 333 35.55 -2.96 3.60
N LEU A 334 36.27 -4.08 3.49
CA LEU A 334 37.49 -4.32 4.28
C LEU A 334 38.54 -3.25 4.01
N HIS A 335 38.63 -2.77 2.76
CA HIS A 335 39.47 -1.61 2.42
C HIS A 335 39.03 -0.31 3.12
N VAL A 336 37.72 -0.06 3.26
CA VAL A 336 37.20 1.14 3.94
C VAL A 336 37.50 1.08 5.44
N VAL A 337 37.34 -0.08 6.06
CA VAL A 337 37.63 -0.28 7.50
C VAL A 337 39.11 -0.14 7.80
N GLU A 338 40.00 -0.63 6.93
CA GLU A 338 41.44 -0.39 7.06
C GLU A 338 41.75 1.10 7.00
N HIS A 339 41.23 1.84 6.01
CA HIS A 339 41.53 3.27 5.86
C HIS A 339 40.91 4.17 6.95
N GLU A 340 39.67 3.91 7.42
CA GLU A 340 39.07 4.66 8.54
C GLU A 340 39.73 4.30 9.89
N GLY A 341 40.19 3.06 10.06
CA GLY A 341 40.90 2.62 11.25
C GLY A 341 42.25 3.33 11.47
N TYR A 342 42.95 3.74 10.40
CA TYR A 342 44.19 4.51 10.49
C TYR A 342 43.98 6.00 10.77
N ALA A 343 42.82 6.58 10.42
CA ALA A 343 42.54 8.00 10.65
C ALA A 343 42.30 8.35 12.14
N CYS A 344 41.91 7.36 12.96
CA CYS A 344 41.75 7.54 14.42
C CYS A 344 43.01 7.27 15.23
N VAL A 345 44.12 6.84 14.60
CA VAL A 345 45.37 6.49 15.28
C VAL A 345 46.54 7.31 14.73
N THR A 346 46.39 8.63 14.73
CA THR A 346 47.55 9.52 14.82
C THR A 346 47.53 10.16 16.19
N PRO A 347 48.44 9.79 17.12
CA PRO A 347 48.63 10.59 18.32
C PRO A 347 49.11 11.96 17.86
N SER A 348 48.44 13.02 18.30
CA SER A 348 48.97 14.37 18.25
C SER A 348 50.25 14.39 19.08
N VAL A 349 51.40 14.25 18.41
CA VAL A 349 52.72 14.47 19.01
C VAL A 349 52.92 15.97 19.07
N THR A 350 52.73 16.55 20.26
CA THR A 350 53.40 17.78 20.70
C THR A 350 54.82 17.47 21.14
#